data_AF-A0A259DBX0-F1
#
_entry.id   AF-A0A259DBX0-F1
#
_cell.length_a   1.000
_cell.length_b   1.000
_cell.length_c   1.000
_cell.angle_alpha   90.00
_cell.angle_beta   90.00
_cell.angle_gamma   90.00
#
_symmetry.space_group_name_H-M   'P 1'
#
loop_
_entity.id
_entity.type
_entity.pdbx_description
1 polymer ?
#
loop_
_entity_poly.entity_id
_entity_poly.type
_entity_poly.pdbx_seq_one_letter_code
_entity_poly.pdbx_strand_id
1 'polypeptide(L)'
;KQAHEEWFVGGWFRLEHGDGAASRETIKSLLKTRIAAQPLNLPNAGSVFRNPPGDHAARLIESCGLKGFRIGDAQVSEKHANFIVNLGHAHAADIERLIEHVEDSVEARTNVRLIREVRIIGERQ
;
A
#
# COMPACT_ATOMS: atom_id res chain seq x y z
N LYS A 1 22.62 -3.24 -8.06
CA LYS A 1 22.55 -1.99 -8.87
C LYS A 1 23.00 -0.87 -7.95
N GLN A 2 24.15 -0.25 -8.23
CA GLN A 2 24.57 0.97 -7.55
C GLN A 2 23.42 1.98 -7.70
N ALA A 3 22.92 2.50 -6.58
CA ALA A 3 21.99 3.61 -6.62
C ALA A 3 22.79 4.77 -7.19
N HIS A 4 22.60 5.07 -8.47
CA HIS A 4 23.10 6.31 -9.02
C HIS A 4 22.42 7.43 -8.22
N GLU A 5 23.21 8.39 -7.73
CA GLU A 5 22.73 9.62 -7.08
C GLU A 5 22.07 10.53 -8.14
N GLU A 6 21.07 10.01 -8.81
CA GLU A 6 20.30 10.70 -9.82
C GLU A 6 19.03 11.24 -9.18
N TRP A 7 18.84 12.54 -9.31
CA TRP A 7 17.70 13.26 -8.77
C TRP A 7 16.82 13.70 -9.92
N PHE A 8 15.52 13.40 -9.84
CA PHE A 8 14.55 13.98 -10.77
C PHE A 8 14.40 15.47 -10.46
N VAL A 9 14.78 16.33 -11.41
CA VAL A 9 14.62 17.79 -11.31
C VAL A 9 13.32 18.31 -11.92
N GLY A 10 12.59 17.47 -12.66
CA GLY A 10 11.32 17.81 -13.28
C GLY A 10 10.72 16.65 -14.08
N GLY A 11 9.45 16.82 -14.48
CA GLY A 11 8.74 15.90 -15.37
C GLY A 11 7.89 16.69 -16.36
N TRP A 12 8.10 16.47 -17.66
CA TRP A 12 7.35 17.11 -18.73
C TRP A 12 6.41 16.10 -19.35
N PHE A 13 5.12 16.42 -19.35
CA PHE A 13 4.07 15.56 -19.88
C PHE A 13 3.44 16.26 -21.07
N ARG A 14 3.27 15.54 -22.18
CA ARG A 14 2.50 16.01 -23.33
C ARG A 14 1.16 15.29 -23.32
N LEU A 15 0.09 16.06 -23.20
CA LEU A 15 -1.28 15.57 -23.17
C LEU A 15 -2.03 16.00 -24.43
N GLU A 16 -3.06 15.27 -24.79
CA GLU A 16 -3.94 15.63 -25.89
C GLU A 16 -4.97 16.68 -25.43
N HIS A 17 -5.37 17.56 -26.35
CA HIS A 17 -6.45 18.50 -26.07
C HIS A 17 -7.78 17.75 -25.99
N GLY A 18 -8.58 18.06 -24.98
CA GLY A 18 -9.86 17.39 -24.75
C GLY A 18 -10.90 18.30 -24.10
N ASP A 19 -12.04 17.72 -23.73
CA ASP A 19 -13.11 18.43 -23.03
C ASP A 19 -12.82 18.49 -21.51
N GLY A 20 -12.52 19.70 -21.03
CA GLY A 20 -12.25 19.94 -19.61
C GLY A 20 -13.43 19.70 -18.67
N ALA A 21 -14.69 19.76 -19.15
CA ALA A 21 -15.85 19.38 -18.34
C ALA A 21 -15.92 17.85 -18.17
N ALA A 22 -15.81 17.10 -19.27
CA ALA A 22 -15.75 15.64 -19.23
C ALA A 22 -14.58 15.13 -18.37
N SER A 23 -13.37 15.69 -18.53
CA SER A 23 -12.20 15.29 -17.72
C SER A 23 -12.43 15.53 -16.23
N ARG A 24 -13.07 16.65 -15.84
CA ARG A 24 -13.39 16.93 -14.43
C ARG A 24 -14.36 15.91 -13.84
N GLU A 25 -15.36 15.48 -14.60
CA GLU A 25 -16.29 14.45 -14.14
C GLU A 25 -15.59 13.09 -14.01
N THR A 26 -14.71 12.73 -14.94
CA THR A 26 -13.88 11.53 -14.82
C THR A 26 -13.00 11.57 -13.57
N ILE A 27 -12.31 12.69 -13.31
CA ILE A 27 -11.48 12.88 -12.11
C ILE A 27 -12.34 12.70 -10.84
N LYS A 28 -13.51 13.32 -10.79
CA LYS A 28 -14.43 13.22 -9.66
C LYS A 28 -14.87 11.77 -9.41
N SER A 29 -15.22 11.04 -10.46
CA SER A 29 -15.59 9.62 -10.38
C SER A 29 -14.44 8.76 -9.86
N LEU A 30 -13.22 8.96 -10.39
CA LEU A 30 -12.03 8.24 -9.96
C LEU A 30 -11.68 8.52 -8.49
N LEU A 31 -11.77 9.78 -8.06
CA LEU A 31 -11.56 10.16 -6.66
C LEU A 31 -12.60 9.52 -5.74
N LYS A 32 -13.88 9.51 -6.13
CA LYS A 32 -14.95 8.87 -5.36
C LYS A 32 -14.66 7.37 -5.17
N THR A 33 -14.29 6.68 -6.25
CA THR A 33 -13.92 5.25 -6.21
C THR A 33 -12.71 5.02 -5.31
N ARG A 34 -11.66 5.85 -5.44
CA ARG A 34 -10.46 5.74 -4.61
C ARG A 34 -10.75 5.96 -3.13
N ILE A 35 -11.54 6.99 -2.80
CA ILE A 35 -11.97 7.27 -1.42
C ILE A 35 -12.82 6.12 -0.88
N ALA A 36 -13.67 5.50 -1.68
CA ALA A 36 -14.47 4.35 -1.25
C ALA A 36 -13.60 3.09 -1.00
N ALA A 37 -12.55 2.88 -1.78
CA ALA A 37 -11.75 1.66 -1.74
C ALA A 37 -10.54 1.72 -0.79
N GLN A 38 -9.99 2.89 -0.47
CA GLN A 38 -8.72 3.03 0.24
C GLN A 38 -8.86 3.79 1.58
N PRO A 39 -8.03 3.48 2.60
CA PRO A 39 -8.06 4.14 3.91
C PRO A 39 -7.35 5.50 3.89
N LEU A 40 -7.80 6.42 3.03
CA LEU A 40 -7.15 7.73 2.83
C LEU A 40 -7.28 8.69 4.03
N ASN A 41 -8.15 8.38 4.99
CA ASN A 41 -8.38 9.16 6.20
C ASN A 41 -7.39 8.84 7.33
N LEU A 42 -6.54 7.82 7.17
CA LEU A 42 -5.51 7.44 8.14
C LEU A 42 -4.12 7.50 7.50
N PRO A 43 -3.06 7.89 8.23
CA PRO A 43 -1.70 7.86 7.71
C PRO A 43 -1.31 6.45 7.28
N ASN A 44 -0.80 6.31 6.05
CA ASN A 44 -0.36 5.06 5.45
C ASN A 44 0.64 5.33 4.32
N ALA A 45 1.38 4.29 3.90
CA ALA A 45 2.37 4.37 2.83
C ALA A 45 1.87 3.81 1.48
N GLY A 46 0.54 3.67 1.30
CA GLY A 46 -0.05 3.01 0.14
C GLY A 46 -0.07 1.48 0.26
N SER A 47 -0.11 0.81 -0.90
CA SER A 47 -0.02 -0.65 -0.98
C SER A 47 1.33 -1.14 -0.46
N VAL A 48 1.32 -2.06 0.49
CA VAL A 48 2.53 -2.60 1.12
C VAL A 48 3.21 -3.63 0.23
N PHE A 49 2.43 -4.50 -0.41
CA PHE A 49 2.91 -5.59 -1.25
C PHE A 49 2.47 -5.42 -2.70
N ARG A 50 3.30 -5.91 -3.62
CA ARG A 50 2.95 -6.06 -5.03
C ARG A 50 1.92 -7.17 -5.19
N ASN A 51 1.09 -7.06 -6.22
CA ASN A 51 0.21 -8.17 -6.60
C ASN A 51 1.04 -9.33 -7.17
N PRO A 52 0.91 -10.56 -6.63
CA PRO A 52 1.55 -11.73 -7.22
C PRO A 52 0.89 -12.11 -8.56
N PRO A 53 1.56 -12.88 -9.43
CA PRO A 53 1.01 -13.28 -10.71
C PRO A 53 -0.33 -14.02 -10.56
N GLY A 54 -1.37 -13.55 -11.24
CA GLY A 54 -2.69 -14.20 -11.24
C GLY A 54 -3.53 -13.95 -9.99
N ASP A 55 -3.10 -13.12 -9.05
CA ASP A 55 -3.83 -12.87 -7.81
C ASP A 55 -3.60 -11.45 -7.25
N HIS A 56 -4.28 -11.10 -6.17
CA HIS A 56 -4.18 -9.82 -5.49
C HIS A 56 -3.67 -10.00 -4.07
N ALA A 57 -2.65 -9.22 -3.69
CA ALA A 57 -2.10 -9.26 -2.34
C ALA A 57 -3.18 -8.98 -1.28
N ALA A 58 -4.06 -8.00 -1.53
CA ALA A 58 -5.18 -7.70 -0.64
C ALA A 58 -6.09 -8.91 -0.40
N ARG A 59 -6.43 -9.67 -1.46
CA ARG A 59 -7.28 -10.86 -1.37
C ARG A 59 -6.60 -11.96 -0.55
N LEU A 60 -5.31 -12.20 -0.77
CA LEU A 60 -4.54 -13.19 -0.02
C LEU A 60 -4.46 -12.84 1.48
N ILE A 61 -4.12 -11.60 1.79
CA ILE A 61 -4.05 -11.09 3.19
C ILE A 61 -5.41 -11.20 3.87
N GLU A 62 -6.48 -10.80 3.18
CA GLU A 62 -7.86 -10.92 3.68
C GLU A 62 -8.28 -12.37 3.87
N SER A 63 -7.94 -13.27 2.95
CA SER A 63 -8.25 -14.71 3.08
C SER A 63 -7.51 -15.37 4.26
N CYS A 64 -6.41 -14.78 4.71
CA CYS A 64 -5.70 -15.19 5.92
C CYS A 64 -6.33 -14.60 7.20
N GLY A 65 -7.38 -13.79 7.10
CA GLY A 65 -8.06 -13.17 8.24
C GLY A 65 -7.26 -12.05 8.91
N LEU A 66 -6.37 -11.39 8.17
CA LEU A 66 -5.42 -10.42 8.74
C LEU A 66 -5.95 -8.98 8.76
N LYS A 67 -7.13 -8.69 8.19
CA LYS A 67 -7.77 -7.37 8.35
C LYS A 67 -7.98 -7.08 9.84
N GLY A 68 -7.65 -5.85 10.25
CA GLY A 68 -7.73 -5.44 11.65
C GLY A 68 -6.60 -5.92 12.55
N PHE A 69 -5.75 -6.86 12.09
CA PHE A 69 -4.61 -7.33 12.88
C PHE A 69 -3.63 -6.18 13.14
N ARG A 70 -3.12 -6.13 14.38
CA ARG A 70 -2.44 -4.95 14.92
C ARG A 70 -1.20 -5.35 15.72
N ILE A 71 -0.13 -4.58 15.58
CA ILE A 71 1.07 -4.61 16.42
C ILE A 71 1.38 -3.16 16.82
N GLY A 72 1.48 -2.88 18.12
CA GLY A 72 1.56 -1.49 18.60
C GLY A 72 0.38 -0.67 18.06
N ASP A 73 0.66 0.44 17.39
CA ASP A 73 -0.35 1.28 16.71
C ASP A 73 -0.42 1.07 15.18
N ALA A 74 0.36 0.13 14.64
CA ALA A 74 0.29 -0.27 13.24
C ALA A 74 -0.80 -1.33 13.06
N GLN A 75 -1.70 -1.14 12.09
CA GLN A 75 -2.81 -2.05 11.84
C GLN A 75 -2.98 -2.33 10.35
N VAL A 76 -3.28 -3.58 9.99
CA VAL A 76 -3.77 -3.92 8.65
C VAL A 76 -5.16 -3.31 8.48
N SER A 77 -5.33 -2.44 7.50
CA SER A 77 -6.58 -1.70 7.31
C SER A 77 -7.77 -2.63 7.13
N GLU A 78 -8.81 -2.41 7.92
CA GLU A 78 -10.13 -3.06 7.77
C GLU A 78 -10.75 -2.81 6.38
N LYS A 79 -10.44 -1.66 5.80
CA LYS A 79 -10.99 -1.23 4.52
C LYS A 79 -10.29 -1.90 3.34
N HIS A 80 -8.97 -2.00 3.38
CA HIS A 80 -8.17 -2.56 2.31
C HIS A 80 -6.95 -3.32 2.86
N ALA A 81 -6.98 -4.64 2.79
CA ALA A 81 -6.01 -5.49 3.49
C ALA A 81 -4.54 -5.31 3.07
N ASN A 82 -4.26 -4.80 1.85
CA ASN A 82 -2.89 -4.50 1.42
C ASN A 82 -2.35 -3.14 1.94
N PHE A 83 -3.06 -2.48 2.86
CA PHE A 83 -2.65 -1.21 3.45
C PHE A 83 -2.41 -1.42 4.94
N ILE A 84 -1.28 -0.90 5.43
CA ILE A 84 -1.05 -0.74 6.86
C ILE A 84 -1.31 0.72 7.22
N VAL A 85 -2.18 0.94 8.20
CA VAL A 85 -2.52 2.26 8.72
C VAL A 85 -1.85 2.48 10.07
N ASN A 86 -1.43 3.71 10.32
CA ASN A 86 -1.00 4.17 11.63
C ASN A 86 -2.21 4.75 12.36
N LEU A 87 -2.56 4.20 13.53
CA LEU A 87 -3.69 4.64 14.34
C LEU A 87 -3.38 5.87 15.23
N GLY A 88 -2.14 6.34 15.24
CA GLY A 88 -1.71 7.55 15.94
C GLY A 88 -0.23 7.53 16.29
N HIS A 89 0.22 6.47 16.96
CA HIS A 89 1.57 6.40 17.55
C HIS A 89 2.41 5.22 17.04
N ALA A 90 2.14 4.69 15.84
CA ALA A 90 2.89 3.55 15.32
C ALA A 90 4.35 3.92 15.07
N HIS A 91 5.26 3.12 15.61
CA HIS A 91 6.69 3.24 15.31
C HIS A 91 7.03 2.48 14.01
N ALA A 92 8.16 2.83 13.38
CA ALA A 92 8.67 2.11 12.22
C ALA A 92 8.81 0.60 12.52
N ALA A 93 9.33 0.24 13.69
CA ALA A 93 9.47 -1.15 14.12
C ALA A 93 8.12 -1.89 14.23
N ASP A 94 7.02 -1.21 14.57
CA ASP A 94 5.69 -1.83 14.62
C ASP A 94 5.19 -2.15 13.21
N ILE A 95 5.37 -1.21 12.29
CA ILE A 95 5.02 -1.38 10.87
C ILE A 95 5.87 -2.51 10.26
N GLU A 96 7.18 -2.52 10.49
CA GLU A 96 8.08 -3.57 9.98
C GLU A 96 7.71 -4.96 10.49
N ARG A 97 7.47 -5.11 11.81
CA ARG A 97 7.00 -6.38 12.38
C ARG A 97 5.66 -6.80 11.81
N LEU A 98 4.76 -5.86 11.56
CA LEU A 98 3.47 -6.14 10.96
C LEU A 98 3.60 -6.60 9.50
N ILE A 99 4.49 -5.97 8.72
CA ILE A 99 4.82 -6.41 7.36
C ILE A 99 5.37 -7.84 7.38
N GLU A 100 6.33 -8.13 8.25
CA GLU A 100 6.93 -9.47 8.41
C GLU A 100 5.85 -10.51 8.78
N HIS A 101 5.01 -10.20 9.77
CA HIS A 101 3.93 -11.09 10.18
C HIS A 101 2.93 -11.39 9.05
N VAL A 102 2.58 -10.38 8.23
CA VAL A 102 1.68 -10.56 7.09
C VAL A 102 2.33 -11.41 6.00
N GLU A 103 3.60 -11.17 5.67
CA GLU A 103 4.37 -11.96 4.70
C GLU A 103 4.39 -13.45 5.12
N ASP A 104 4.81 -13.72 6.37
CA ASP A 104 4.92 -15.07 6.92
C ASP A 104 3.57 -15.79 6.98
N SER A 105 2.52 -15.09 7.40
CA SER A 105 1.17 -15.66 7.53
C SER A 105 0.56 -16.03 6.18
N VAL A 106 0.77 -15.20 5.16
CA VAL A 106 0.27 -15.46 3.80
C VAL A 106 1.07 -16.60 3.17
N GLU A 107 2.39 -16.61 3.31
CA GLU A 107 3.22 -17.69 2.79
C GLU A 107 2.85 -19.03 3.44
N ALA A 108 2.71 -19.08 4.76
CA ALA A 108 2.36 -20.30 5.48
C ALA A 108 0.98 -20.89 5.10
N ARG A 109 -0.01 -20.03 4.79
CA ARG A 109 -1.39 -20.47 4.52
C ARG A 109 -1.70 -20.67 3.04
N THR A 110 -0.99 -19.99 2.16
CA THR A 110 -1.30 -19.97 0.72
C THR A 110 -0.16 -20.48 -0.13
N ASN A 111 1.01 -20.70 0.45
CA ASN A 111 2.26 -21.03 -0.24
C ASN A 111 2.69 -19.96 -1.26
N VAL A 112 2.19 -18.73 -1.11
CA VAL A 112 2.55 -17.56 -1.94
C VAL A 112 3.35 -16.59 -1.09
N ARG A 113 4.57 -16.29 -1.51
CA ARG A 113 5.40 -15.27 -0.89
C ARG A 113 5.10 -13.88 -1.45
N LEU A 114 4.65 -12.97 -0.60
CA LEU A 114 4.39 -11.58 -0.99
C LEU A 114 5.69 -10.79 -1.12
N ILE A 115 5.79 -9.97 -2.17
CA ILE A 115 6.95 -9.10 -2.40
C ILE A 115 6.60 -7.68 -1.99
N ARG A 116 7.39 -7.09 -1.09
CA ARG A 116 7.21 -5.70 -0.62
C ARG A 116 7.36 -4.70 -1.79
N GLU A 117 6.42 -3.78 -1.88
CA GLU A 117 6.47 -2.62 -2.78
C GLU A 117 7.10 -1.42 -2.09
N VAL A 118 6.72 -1.21 -0.81
CA VAL A 118 7.31 -0.18 0.05
C VAL A 118 8.80 -0.42 0.26
N ARG A 119 9.55 0.67 0.36
CA ARG A 119 10.98 0.66 0.69
C ARG A 119 11.16 1.09 2.15
N ILE A 120 11.81 0.23 2.92
CA ILE A 120 12.25 0.54 4.29
C ILE A 120 13.62 1.19 4.17
N ILE A 121 13.80 2.34 4.82
CA ILE A 121 15.04 3.13 4.85
C ILE A 121 15.43 3.40 6.30
N GLY A 122 16.73 3.59 6.54
CA GLY A 122 17.29 3.74 7.89
C GLY A 122 17.91 2.45 8.42
N GLU A 123 18.34 2.49 9.68
CA GLU A 123 18.93 1.35 10.38
C GLU A 123 17.89 0.67 11.26
N ARG A 124 17.94 -0.68 11.33
CA ARG A 124 17.04 -1.46 12.18
C ARG A 124 17.44 -1.22 13.64
N GLN A 125 16.50 -0.74 14.45
CA GLN A 125 16.67 -0.54 15.88
C GLN A 125 16.29 -1.78 16.68
#